data_AF-A0A484PIU6-F1
#
_entry.id   AF-A0A484PIU6-F1
#
_cell.length_a   1.000
_cell.length_b   1.000
_cell.length_c   1.000
_cell.angle_alpha   90.00
_cell.angle_beta   90.00
_cell.angle_gamma   90.00
#
_symmetry.space_group_name_H-M   'P 1'
#
loop_
_entity.id
_entity.type
_entity.pdbx_description
1 polymer ?
#
loop_
_entity_poly.entity_id
_entity_poly.type
_entity_poly.pdbx_seq_one_letter_code
_entity_poly.pdbx_strand_id
1 'polypeptide(L)'
;MTVDFTLVRDEAGQLLLTDAGGRAWPGVIPVRAFPIQAPDEAIALLDQDGKELRWLDGLADVPQDIRALILEELAVREFTPRIERIERVSSYATPSTWDVITDRGPTKLVLKGEEDIRRLHDGRLQISDSHGMHYLIASVRDLDKTSRRYLDRFL
;
A
#
# COMPACT_ATOMS: atom_id res chain seq x y z
N MET A 1 24.56 -0.76 14.78
CA MET A 1 25.37 -1.22 13.63
C MET A 1 25.05 -0.32 12.45
N THR A 2 25.99 -0.13 11.51
CA THR A 2 25.77 0.71 10.33
C THR A 2 25.44 -0.20 9.17
N VAL A 3 24.24 -0.08 8.61
CA VAL A 3 23.84 -0.79 7.39
C VAL A 3 24.70 -0.32 6.20
N ASP A 4 24.92 -1.20 5.22
CA ASP A 4 25.74 -0.94 4.02
C ASP A 4 24.97 -0.20 2.91
N PHE A 5 23.81 0.38 3.24
CA PHE A 5 22.94 1.07 2.30
C PHE A 5 22.35 2.34 2.94
N THR A 6 21.85 3.22 2.10
CA THR A 6 21.03 4.35 2.52
C THR A 6 19.62 4.16 2.02
N LEU A 7 18.66 4.71 2.76
CA LEU A 7 17.25 4.70 2.40
C LEU A 7 16.70 6.10 2.63
N VAL A 8 16.11 6.69 1.58
CA VAL A 8 15.50 8.01 1.65
C VAL A 8 14.15 7.99 0.96
N ARG A 9 13.28 8.93 1.30
CA ARG A 9 12.06 9.17 0.54
C ARG A 9 12.35 10.21 -0.55
N ASP A 10 12.07 9.88 -1.80
CA ASP A 10 12.31 10.78 -2.93
C ASP A 10 11.17 11.81 -3.11
N GLU A 11 11.31 12.71 -4.09
CA GLU A 11 10.31 13.75 -4.39
C GLU A 11 8.96 13.17 -4.85
N ALA A 12 8.94 11.94 -5.36
CA ALA A 12 7.72 11.22 -5.73
C ALA A 12 7.08 10.50 -4.53
N GLY A 13 7.67 10.60 -3.35
CA GLY A 13 7.21 9.95 -2.12
C GLY A 13 7.58 8.47 -2.03
N GLN A 14 8.40 7.95 -2.94
CA GLN A 14 8.84 6.55 -2.98
C GLN A 14 10.10 6.36 -2.14
N LEU A 15 10.32 5.13 -1.64
CA LEU A 15 11.60 4.79 -1.01
C LEU A 15 12.67 4.54 -2.07
N LEU A 16 13.80 5.23 -1.94
CA LEU A 16 15.00 5.08 -2.75
C LEU A 16 16.09 4.43 -1.90
N LEU A 17 16.45 3.19 -2.24
CA LEU A 17 17.58 2.50 -1.62
C LEU A 17 18.83 2.71 -2.46
N THR A 18 19.93 3.17 -1.85
CA THR A 18 21.24 3.22 -2.51
C THR A 18 22.19 2.27 -1.80
N ASP A 19 22.71 1.27 -2.52
CA ASP A 19 23.64 0.28 -1.97
C ASP A 19 25.07 0.84 -1.80
N ALA A 20 25.95 0.07 -1.16
CA ALA A 20 27.36 0.42 -0.96
C ALA A 20 28.12 0.68 -2.27
N GLY A 21 27.65 0.14 -3.39
CA GLY A 21 28.22 0.37 -4.73
C GLY A 21 27.73 1.67 -5.38
N GLY A 22 26.83 2.41 -4.73
CA GLY A 22 26.23 3.63 -5.25
C GLY A 22 25.09 3.38 -6.24
N ARG A 23 24.64 2.13 -6.40
CA ARG A 23 23.49 1.84 -7.26
C ARG A 23 22.21 2.16 -6.50
N ALA A 24 21.37 2.98 -7.13
CA ALA A 24 20.09 3.39 -6.59
C ALA A 24 18.93 2.54 -7.15
N TRP A 25 17.99 2.20 -6.28
CA TRP A 25 16.80 1.40 -6.55
C TRP A 25 15.58 2.18 -6.10
N PRO A 26 14.78 2.75 -7.01
CA PRO A 26 13.59 3.53 -6.67
C PRO A 26 12.37 2.62 -6.43
N GLY A 27 11.43 3.09 -5.60
CA GLY A 27 10.20 2.37 -5.30
C GLY A 27 10.44 1.08 -4.51
N VAL A 28 11.37 1.10 -3.56
CA VAL A 28 11.61 -0.05 -2.68
C VAL A 28 10.41 -0.28 -1.77
N ILE A 29 10.07 -1.56 -1.60
CA ILE A 29 8.89 -1.98 -0.87
C ILE A 29 9.31 -2.90 0.28
N PRO A 30 9.17 -2.48 1.55
CA PRO A 30 9.40 -3.35 2.68
C PRO A 30 8.24 -4.35 2.86
N VAL A 31 8.58 -5.57 3.28
CA VAL A 31 7.67 -6.68 3.57
C VAL A 31 8.13 -7.41 4.82
N ARG A 32 7.20 -7.71 5.74
CA ARG A 32 7.45 -8.66 6.83
C ARG A 32 7.36 -10.10 6.32
N ALA A 33 8.41 -10.89 6.54
CA ALA A 33 8.35 -12.32 6.24
C ALA A 33 7.43 -13.08 7.21
N PHE A 34 7.37 -12.64 8.47
CA PHE A 34 6.54 -13.25 9.52
C PHE A 34 5.67 -12.21 10.25
N PRO A 35 4.60 -11.68 9.60
CA PRO A 35 3.84 -10.53 10.10
C PRO A 35 3.21 -10.69 11.50
N ILE A 36 2.94 -11.93 11.91
CA ILE A 36 2.27 -12.24 13.18
C ILE A 36 3.29 -12.71 14.22
N GLN A 37 4.17 -13.64 13.84
CA GLN A 37 5.08 -14.31 14.78
C GLN A 37 6.27 -13.43 15.15
N ALA A 38 6.75 -12.59 14.23
CA ALA A 38 7.95 -11.80 14.42
C ALA A 38 7.84 -10.46 13.65
N PRO A 39 6.94 -9.55 14.08
CA PRO A 39 6.64 -8.34 13.31
C PRO A 39 7.81 -7.36 13.20
N ASP A 40 8.78 -7.39 14.11
CA ASP A 40 9.94 -6.48 14.04
C ASP A 40 11.20 -7.16 13.48
N GLU A 41 11.06 -8.41 13.01
CA GLU A 41 12.15 -9.27 12.53
C GLU A 41 11.87 -9.75 11.11
N ALA A 42 12.93 -10.14 10.40
CA ALA A 42 12.86 -10.72 9.06
C ALA A 42 12.11 -9.83 8.05
N ILE A 43 12.67 -8.64 7.78
CA ILE A 43 12.12 -7.67 6.82
C ILE A 43 12.85 -7.80 5.49
N ALA A 44 12.10 -8.08 4.43
CA ALA A 44 12.61 -8.05 3.07
C ALA A 44 12.36 -6.66 2.45
N LEU A 45 13.39 -6.06 1.87
CA LEU A 45 13.29 -4.90 1.01
C LEU A 45 13.29 -5.37 -0.43
N LEU A 46 12.17 -5.19 -1.13
CA LEU A 46 11.95 -5.64 -2.49
C LEU A 46 11.99 -4.47 -3.48
N ASP A 47 12.36 -4.72 -4.73
CA ASP A 47 12.07 -3.79 -5.82
C ASP A 47 10.61 -3.87 -6.28
N GLN A 48 10.26 -3.06 -7.29
CA GLN A 48 8.92 -3.00 -7.85
C GLN A 48 8.50 -4.30 -8.57
N ASP A 49 9.46 -5.12 -8.99
CA ASP A 49 9.23 -6.42 -9.61
C ASP A 49 9.13 -7.55 -8.56
N GLY A 50 9.24 -7.22 -7.27
CA GLY A 50 9.18 -8.16 -6.15
C GLY A 50 10.47 -8.93 -5.91
N LYS A 51 11.58 -8.52 -6.53
CA LYS A 51 12.89 -9.12 -6.30
C LYS A 51 13.51 -8.55 -5.04
N GLU A 52 14.08 -9.44 -4.23
CA GLU A 52 14.79 -9.03 -3.01
C GLU A 52 16.06 -8.23 -3.33
N LEU A 53 16.15 -7.05 -2.70
CA LEU A 53 17.32 -6.18 -2.71
C LEU A 53 18.15 -6.36 -1.44
N ARG A 54 17.47 -6.45 -0.28
CA ARG A 54 18.09 -6.63 1.03
C ARG A 54 17.17 -7.41 1.97
N TRP A 55 17.80 -8.21 2.82
CA TRP A 55 17.18 -8.86 3.97
C TRP A 55 17.67 -8.22 5.26
N LEU A 56 16.75 -7.94 6.18
CA LEU A 56 17.04 -7.38 7.50
C LEU A 56 16.57 -8.39 8.56
N ASP A 57 17.49 -8.90 9.36
CA ASP A 57 17.16 -9.85 10.43
C ASP A 57 16.27 -9.19 11.50
N GLY A 58 16.48 -7.91 11.79
CA GLY A 58 15.64 -7.14 12.71
C GLY A 58 15.73 -5.64 12.51
N LEU A 59 14.62 -4.94 12.79
CA LEU A 59 14.57 -3.49 12.73
C LEU A 59 15.41 -2.80 13.82
N ALA A 60 15.78 -3.52 14.88
CA ALA A 60 16.64 -3.01 15.95
C ALA A 60 18.09 -2.75 15.48
N ASP A 61 18.54 -3.44 14.44
CA ASP A 61 19.91 -3.34 13.92
C ASP A 61 20.08 -2.25 12.86
N VAL A 62 19.00 -1.58 12.51
CA VAL A 62 18.92 -0.53 11.50
C VAL A 62 18.96 0.85 12.16
N PRO A 63 19.68 1.84 11.60
CA PRO A 63 19.60 3.23 12.02
C PRO A 63 18.16 3.75 12.15
N GLN A 64 17.91 4.62 13.14
CA GLN A 64 16.56 5.05 13.51
C GLN A 64 15.80 5.75 12.37
N ASP A 65 16.49 6.54 11.56
CA ASP A 65 15.96 7.23 10.39
C ASP A 65 15.47 6.25 9.32
N ILE A 66 16.29 5.25 8.97
CA ILE A 66 15.92 4.19 8.03
C ILE A 66 14.79 3.34 8.60
N ARG A 67 14.87 2.99 9.89
CA ARG A 67 13.82 2.24 10.59
C ARG A 67 12.48 2.96 10.54
N ALA A 68 12.45 4.29 10.75
CA ALA A 68 11.23 5.08 10.69
C ALA A 68 10.60 5.01 9.29
N LEU A 69 11.39 5.19 8.23
CA LEU A 69 10.90 5.08 6.84
C LEU A 69 10.32 3.70 6.53
N ILE A 70 11.00 2.64 6.98
CA ILE A 70 10.52 1.26 6.81
C ILE A 70 9.19 1.06 7.55
N LEU A 71 9.10 1.48 8.82
CA LEU A 71 7.89 1.34 9.63
C LEU A 71 6.71 2.13 9.07
N GLU A 72 6.94 3.35 8.57
CA GLU A 72 5.92 4.16 7.90
C GLU A 72 5.37 3.43 6.67
N GLU A 73 6.26 2.95 5.79
CA GLU A 73 5.85 2.28 4.55
C GLU A 73 5.15 0.95 4.83
N LEU A 74 5.65 0.21 5.82
CA LEU A 74 5.01 -0.99 6.34
C LEU A 74 3.63 -0.69 6.91
N ALA A 75 3.47 0.39 7.68
CA ALA A 75 2.18 0.77 8.24
C ALA A 75 1.17 1.14 7.15
N VAL A 76 1.58 1.90 6.13
CA VAL A 76 0.72 2.21 4.98
C VAL A 76 0.20 0.92 4.35
N ARG A 77 1.07 -0.08 4.17
CA ARG A 77 0.70 -1.33 3.50
C ARG A 77 -0.10 -2.29 4.39
N GLU A 78 0.21 -2.33 5.68
CA GLU A 78 -0.42 -3.24 6.66
C GLU A 78 -1.66 -2.66 7.35
N PHE A 79 -1.96 -1.38 7.16
CA PHE A 79 -3.17 -0.75 7.70
C PHE A 79 -4.11 -0.18 6.64
N THR A 80 -3.82 -0.33 5.34
CA THR A 80 -4.78 -0.02 4.27
C THR A 80 -5.71 -1.22 4.03
N PRO A 81 -7.02 -1.12 4.34
CA PRO A 81 -7.98 -2.19 4.05
C PRO A 81 -8.06 -2.48 2.56
N ARG A 82 -7.94 -3.76 2.20
CA ARG A 82 -8.06 -4.19 0.81
C ARG A 82 -9.52 -4.50 0.51
N ILE A 83 -10.13 -3.75 -0.40
CA ILE A 83 -11.49 -4.02 -0.88
C ILE A 83 -11.46 -5.27 -1.75
N GLU A 84 -12.19 -6.29 -1.31
CA GLU A 84 -12.34 -7.56 -2.02
C GLU A 84 -13.64 -7.57 -2.83
N ARG A 85 -14.68 -6.85 -2.38
CA ARG A 85 -15.98 -6.75 -3.05
C ARG A 85 -16.70 -5.44 -2.71
N ILE A 86 -17.40 -4.88 -3.67
CA ILE A 86 -18.34 -3.76 -3.49
C ILE A 86 -19.75 -4.33 -3.54
N GLU A 87 -20.44 -4.34 -2.40
CA GLU A 87 -21.78 -4.90 -2.29
C GLU A 87 -22.85 -3.96 -2.82
N ARG A 88 -22.68 -2.65 -2.59
CA ARG A 88 -23.64 -1.63 -2.99
C ARG A 88 -22.97 -0.26 -3.07
N VAL A 89 -23.42 0.55 -4.02
CA VAL A 89 -23.17 2.00 -4.04
C VAL A 89 -24.51 2.73 -3.88
N SER A 90 -24.56 3.79 -3.06
CA SER A 90 -25.81 4.53 -2.80
C SER A 90 -26.30 5.33 -4.01
N SER A 91 -25.38 5.78 -4.85
CA SER A 91 -25.61 6.57 -6.05
C SER A 91 -24.40 6.44 -6.97
N TYR A 92 -24.57 6.79 -8.25
CA TYR A 92 -23.48 6.95 -9.22
C TYR A 92 -23.02 8.42 -9.35
N ALA A 93 -23.47 9.28 -8.45
CA ALA A 93 -22.99 10.66 -8.32
C ALA A 93 -22.23 10.80 -7.00
N THR A 94 -21.25 11.69 -6.96
CA THR A 94 -20.50 12.02 -5.75
C THR A 94 -21.15 13.20 -5.00
N PRO A 95 -21.16 13.18 -3.65
CA PRO A 95 -20.65 12.12 -2.79
C PRO A 95 -21.54 10.86 -2.79
N SER A 96 -20.95 9.69 -2.61
CA SER A 96 -21.68 8.41 -2.51
C SER A 96 -21.13 7.52 -1.40
N THR A 97 -22.01 6.73 -0.77
CA THR A 97 -21.65 5.74 0.26
C THR A 97 -21.60 4.35 -0.35
N TRP A 98 -20.49 3.66 -0.16
CA TRP A 98 -20.24 2.33 -0.68
C TRP A 98 -20.19 1.34 0.47
N ASP A 99 -20.98 0.27 0.36
CA ASP A 99 -20.90 -0.90 1.24
C ASP A 99 -19.87 -1.86 0.64
N VAL A 100 -18.79 -2.13 1.36
CA VAL A 100 -17.66 -2.92 0.87
C VAL A 100 -17.31 -4.04 1.83
N ILE A 101 -16.87 -5.16 1.25
CA ILE A 101 -16.16 -6.22 1.99
C ILE A 101 -14.68 -5.98 1.82
N THR A 102 -13.97 -5.92 2.93
CA THR A 102 -12.51 -5.85 2.97
C THR A 102 -11.91 -7.12 3.57
N ASP A 103 -10.60 -7.28 3.42
CA ASP A 103 -9.79 -8.27 4.15
C ASP A 103 -9.90 -8.16 5.68
N ARG A 104 -10.43 -7.05 6.21
CA ARG A 104 -10.69 -6.80 7.63
C ARG A 104 -12.17 -6.84 8.00
N GLY A 105 -13.03 -7.29 7.09
CA GLY A 105 -14.47 -7.41 7.28
C GLY A 105 -15.29 -6.35 6.53
N PRO A 106 -16.63 -6.37 6.71
CA PRO A 106 -17.54 -5.45 6.06
C PRO A 106 -17.44 -4.04 6.66
N THR A 107 -17.45 -3.01 5.82
CA THR A 107 -17.46 -1.61 6.25
C THR A 107 -18.15 -0.72 5.22
N LYS A 108 -18.28 0.57 5.56
CA LYS A 108 -18.78 1.61 4.66
C LYS A 108 -17.69 2.65 4.44
N LEU A 109 -17.53 3.09 3.20
CA LEU A 109 -16.74 4.26 2.86
C LEU A 109 -17.61 5.29 2.15
N VAL A 110 -17.27 6.56 2.26
CA VAL A 110 -17.93 7.67 1.56
C VAL A 110 -16.94 8.29 0.58
N LEU A 111 -17.18 8.07 -0.71
CA LEU A 111 -16.43 8.71 -1.78
C LEU A 111 -16.91 10.16 -1.94
N LYS A 112 -16.04 11.15 -1.71
CA LYS A 112 -16.40 12.58 -1.82
C LYS A 112 -16.41 13.08 -3.26
N GLY A 113 -15.44 12.64 -4.06
CA GLY A 113 -15.30 12.98 -5.47
C GLY A 113 -14.69 11.83 -6.28
N GLU A 114 -14.79 11.89 -7.61
CA GLU A 114 -14.17 10.88 -8.49
C GLU A 114 -12.63 10.99 -8.44
N GLU A 115 -12.10 12.18 -8.14
CA GLU A 115 -10.68 12.46 -7.92
C GLU A 115 -10.09 11.71 -6.73
N ASP A 116 -10.92 11.23 -5.79
CA ASP A 116 -10.48 10.42 -4.65
C ASP A 116 -10.18 8.95 -5.03
N ILE A 117 -10.46 8.56 -6.28
CA ILE A 117 -10.05 7.27 -6.87
C ILE A 117 -8.76 7.47 -7.66
N ARG A 118 -7.64 7.05 -7.09
CA ARG A 118 -6.31 7.17 -7.72
C ARG A 118 -5.85 5.84 -8.32
N ARG A 119 -5.44 5.87 -9.59
CA ARG A 119 -4.76 4.75 -10.25
C ARG A 119 -3.29 4.72 -9.82
N LEU A 120 -2.80 3.56 -9.39
CA LEU A 120 -1.40 3.33 -9.06
C LEU A 120 -0.67 2.67 -10.23
N HIS A 121 0.67 2.70 -10.22
CA HIS A 121 1.55 2.31 -11.33
C HIS A 121 1.45 0.83 -11.76
N ASP A 122 0.80 -0.02 -10.97
CA ASP A 122 0.65 -1.47 -11.18
C ASP A 122 -0.81 -1.90 -11.44
N GLY A 123 -1.70 -0.95 -11.75
CA GLY A 123 -3.10 -1.25 -12.02
C GLY A 123 -3.96 -1.42 -10.76
N ARG A 124 -3.40 -1.17 -9.58
CA ARG A 124 -4.15 -0.99 -8.33
C ARG A 124 -4.93 0.32 -8.34
N LEU A 125 -6.00 0.36 -7.56
CA LEU A 125 -6.70 1.60 -7.23
C LEU A 125 -6.57 1.88 -5.73
N GLN A 126 -6.29 3.12 -5.38
CA GLN A 126 -6.48 3.64 -4.03
C GLN A 126 -7.77 4.47 -3.99
N ILE A 127 -8.64 4.20 -3.04
CA ILE A 127 -9.86 4.98 -2.79
C ILE A 127 -9.70 5.73 -1.47
N SER A 128 -9.88 7.05 -1.49
CA SER A 128 -9.87 7.88 -0.28
C SER A 128 -11.30 8.18 0.18
N ASP A 129 -11.60 7.84 1.43
CA ASP A 129 -12.87 8.15 2.07
C ASP A 129 -12.88 9.58 2.63
N SER A 130 -14.07 10.14 2.76
CA SER A 130 -14.41 11.36 3.46
C SER A 130 -13.75 11.55 4.83
N HIS A 131 -13.49 10.45 5.55
CA HIS A 131 -12.88 10.43 6.88
C HIS A 131 -11.34 10.37 6.86
N GLY A 132 -10.72 10.46 5.69
CA GLY A 132 -9.26 10.37 5.54
C GLY A 132 -8.73 8.94 5.56
N MET A 133 -9.61 7.94 5.48
CA MET A 133 -9.20 6.54 5.37
C MET A 133 -8.94 6.17 3.92
N HIS A 134 -7.86 5.44 3.67
CA HIS A 134 -7.53 4.89 2.36
C HIS A 134 -7.89 3.41 2.28
N TYR A 135 -8.37 3.00 1.11
CA TYR A 135 -8.68 1.62 0.77
C TYR A 135 -7.94 1.24 -0.51
N LEU A 136 -7.60 -0.04 -0.66
CA LEU A 136 -6.88 -0.56 -1.82
C LEU A 136 -7.72 -1.58 -2.58
N ILE A 137 -7.81 -1.43 -3.89
CA ILE A 137 -8.20 -2.51 -4.81
C ILE A 137 -6.92 -3.01 -5.46
N ALA A 138 -6.51 -4.24 -5.12
CA ALA A 138 -5.25 -4.82 -5.58
C ALA A 138 -5.21 -5.10 -7.09
N SER A 139 -6.36 -5.31 -7.71
CA SER A 139 -6.51 -5.48 -9.15
C SER A 139 -7.98 -5.34 -9.49
N VAL A 140 -8.31 -4.41 -10.38
CA VAL A 140 -9.69 -4.29 -10.88
C VAL A 140 -10.13 -5.56 -11.61
N ARG A 141 -9.18 -6.31 -12.18
CA ARG A 141 -9.47 -7.55 -12.91
C ARG A 141 -9.91 -8.69 -11.99
N ASP A 142 -9.44 -8.69 -10.75
CA ASP A 142 -9.70 -9.75 -9.78
C ASP A 142 -11.04 -9.57 -9.06
N LEU A 143 -11.65 -8.38 -9.19
CA LEU A 143 -12.98 -8.10 -8.66
C LEU A 143 -14.07 -8.89 -9.40
N ASP A 144 -15.14 -9.24 -8.68
CA ASP A 144 -16.32 -9.82 -9.30
C ASP A 144 -16.98 -8.84 -10.31
N LYS A 145 -17.84 -9.38 -11.17
CA LYS A 145 -18.48 -8.60 -12.24
C LYS A 145 -19.33 -7.44 -11.72
N THR A 146 -19.98 -7.61 -10.56
CA THR A 146 -20.83 -6.58 -9.96
C THR A 146 -19.98 -5.45 -9.41
N SER A 147 -18.91 -5.77 -8.67
CA SER A 147 -17.95 -4.80 -8.15
C SER A 147 -17.34 -3.95 -9.26
N ARG A 148 -16.88 -4.59 -10.35
CA ARG A 148 -16.38 -3.87 -11.54
C ARG A 148 -17.41 -2.94 -12.14
N ARG A 149 -18.66 -3.41 -12.31
CA ARG A 149 -19.75 -2.59 -12.87
C ARG A 149 -20.01 -1.34 -12.03
N TYR A 150 -19.84 -1.41 -10.70
CA TYR A 150 -19.94 -0.23 -9.85
C TYR A 150 -18.78 0.72 -10.08
N LEU A 151 -17.53 0.23 -10.06
CA LEU A 151 -16.33 1.03 -10.29
C LEU A 151 -16.30 1.71 -11.67
N ASP A 152 -16.69 1.01 -12.73
CA ASP A 152 -16.70 1.51 -14.11
C ASP A 152 -17.61 2.74 -14.30
N ARG A 153 -18.45 3.08 -13.32
CA ARG A 153 -19.28 4.29 -13.36
C ARG A 153 -18.58 5.53 -12.79
N PHE A 154 -17.41 5.37 -12.18
CA PHE A 154 -16.61 6.44 -11.58
C PHE A 154 -15.18 6.52 -12.17
N LEU A 155 -14.82 5.61 -13.09
CA LEU A 155 -13.48 5.46 -13.69
C LEU A 155 -13.44 5.89 -15.16
#